data_AF-A0AA39WAD3-F1
#
_entry.id   AF-A0AA39WAD3-F1
#
_cell.length_a   1.000
_cell.length_b   1.000
_cell.length_c   1.000
_cell.angle_alpha   90.00
_cell.angle_beta   90.00
_cell.angle_gamma   90.00
#
_symmetry.space_group_name_H-M   'P 1'
#
loop_
_entity.id
_entity.type
_entity.pdbx_description
1 polymer ?
#
loop_
_entity_poly.entity_id
_entity_poly.type
_entity_poly.pdbx_seq_one_letter_code
_entity_poly.pdbx_strand_id
1 'polypeptide(L)'
;MTKGFTAQAIGILVEEGKLNWTTPVKDVVPEFRPDDETIYNHANMVDLLRHRTCLERADPFRAQSNNNILLERDQGIRTINQLRAGSYSDFLANKIFKPLGTGRSFNDSDCHGADNVAKSYMVYDDACPCPVPRPRMAEGALMNPAGGIQSSVNDLLRSYTILVKSLNDQQDTGKTITPGSPLKQLLPITSTSIRAVLSLREQGYAMGWARAQLPGRLCDTSRNQAIMPRIPVIGNPEHPRLALYHHGMFAGFNSAVYIYPVTETVVLLLSNSVAINDGPDWISHLIIQTLFDDPFKHDHVALAQDTLSFGLSSYERIENEFKAELQN
;
A
#
# COMPACT_ATOMS: atom_id res chain seq x y z
N MET A 1 -1.11 -0.02 2.58
CA MET A 1 -1.60 -1.31 3.11
C MET A 1 -3.07 -1.57 2.75
N THR A 2 -3.98 -0.61 2.97
CA THR A 2 -5.42 -0.75 2.64
C THR A 2 -5.70 -1.25 1.22
N LYS A 3 -4.95 -0.75 0.22
CA LYS A 3 -5.05 -1.20 -1.18
C LYS A 3 -4.96 -2.73 -1.34
N GLY A 4 -4.13 -3.40 -0.56
CA GLY A 4 -4.00 -4.87 -0.58
C GLY A 4 -5.26 -5.58 -0.08
N PHE A 5 -5.97 -5.01 0.90
CA PHE A 5 -7.28 -5.51 1.36
C PHE A 5 -8.38 -5.23 0.33
N THR A 6 -8.35 -4.09 -0.35
CA THR A 6 -9.26 -3.78 -1.47
C THR A 6 -9.10 -4.79 -2.60
N ALA A 7 -7.86 -5.13 -2.96
CA ALA A 7 -7.57 -6.17 -3.95
C ALA A 7 -8.09 -7.55 -3.51
N GLN A 8 -7.96 -7.90 -2.22
CA GLN A 8 -8.55 -9.13 -1.66
C GLN A 8 -10.08 -9.12 -1.74
N ALA A 9 -10.72 -7.98 -1.45
CA ALA A 9 -12.17 -7.85 -1.56
C ALA A 9 -12.65 -8.09 -2.99
N ILE A 10 -11.95 -7.52 -3.98
CA ILE A 10 -12.25 -7.76 -5.39
C ILE A 10 -11.96 -9.22 -5.78
N GLY A 11 -10.89 -9.83 -5.26
CA GLY A 11 -10.60 -11.26 -5.46
C GLY A 11 -11.72 -12.18 -4.99
N ILE A 12 -12.36 -11.86 -3.86
CA ILE A 12 -13.57 -12.57 -3.39
C ILE A 12 -14.72 -12.40 -4.39
N LEU A 13 -14.93 -11.20 -4.93
CA LEU A 13 -15.98 -10.96 -5.92
C LEU A 13 -15.74 -11.70 -7.24
N VAL A 14 -14.47 -11.82 -7.66
CA VAL A 14 -14.07 -12.63 -8.82
C VAL A 14 -14.35 -14.11 -8.58
N GLU A 15 -13.96 -14.63 -7.41
CA GLU A 15 -14.23 -16.02 -7.05
C GLU A 15 -15.73 -16.32 -6.96
N GLU A 16 -16.53 -15.37 -6.49
CA GLU A 16 -18.00 -15.48 -6.45
C GLU A 16 -18.67 -15.26 -7.82
N GLY A 17 -17.90 -15.08 -8.90
CA GLY A 17 -18.40 -14.93 -10.27
C GLY A 17 -19.15 -13.62 -10.53
N LYS A 18 -18.98 -12.60 -9.68
CA LYS A 18 -19.68 -11.31 -9.81
C LYS A 18 -19.04 -10.36 -10.80
N LEU A 19 -17.74 -10.52 -11.03
CA LEU A 19 -16.95 -9.78 -12.01
C LEU A 19 -15.73 -10.64 -12.37
N ASN A 20 -15.03 -10.26 -13.43
CA ASN A 20 -13.75 -10.86 -13.81
C ASN A 20 -12.65 -9.80 -13.73
N TRP A 21 -11.40 -10.24 -13.66
CA TRP A 21 -10.24 -9.33 -13.66
C TRP A 21 -10.19 -8.41 -14.90
N THR A 22 -10.71 -8.88 -16.03
CA THR A 22 -10.81 -8.14 -17.29
C THR A 22 -12.13 -7.39 -17.47
N THR A 23 -13.02 -7.40 -16.47
CA THR A 23 -14.26 -6.61 -16.53
C THR A 23 -13.91 -5.12 -16.68
N PRO A 24 -14.50 -4.42 -17.66
CA PRO A 24 -14.30 -2.98 -17.82
C PRO A 24 -14.66 -2.20 -16.55
N VAL A 25 -13.86 -1.19 -16.23
CA VAL A 25 -14.08 -0.36 -15.04
C VAL A 25 -15.44 0.32 -15.12
N LYS A 26 -15.84 0.84 -16.28
CA LYS A 26 -17.14 1.51 -16.49
C LYS A 26 -18.37 0.62 -16.21
N ASP A 27 -18.24 -0.70 -16.30
CA ASP A 27 -19.34 -1.63 -16.07
C ASP A 27 -19.56 -1.86 -14.55
N VAL A 28 -18.52 -1.60 -13.77
CA VAL A 28 -18.50 -1.76 -12.30
C VAL A 28 -18.63 -0.41 -11.60
N VAL A 29 -18.03 0.62 -12.19
CA VAL A 29 -18.03 2.03 -11.78
C VAL A 29 -18.64 2.86 -12.93
N PRO A 30 -19.97 2.94 -13.08
CA PRO A 30 -20.58 3.76 -14.13
C PRO A 30 -20.19 5.25 -14.08
N GLU A 31 -19.76 5.71 -12.91
CA GLU A 31 -19.27 7.07 -12.66
C GLU A 31 -17.82 7.29 -13.13
N PHE A 32 -17.08 6.23 -13.46
CA PHE A 32 -15.72 6.32 -13.99
C PHE A 32 -15.77 6.88 -15.39
N ARG A 33 -15.56 8.19 -15.51
CA ARG A 33 -15.62 8.94 -16.77
C ARG A 33 -14.38 9.82 -16.91
N PRO A 34 -13.20 9.23 -17.15
CA PRO A 34 -12.03 10.02 -17.50
C PRO A 34 -12.27 10.74 -18.84
N ASP A 35 -11.58 11.86 -19.05
CA ASP A 35 -11.66 12.63 -20.30
C ASP A 35 -11.16 11.81 -21.52
N ASP A 36 -10.30 10.83 -21.29
CA ASP A 36 -9.75 9.97 -22.33
C ASP A 36 -10.70 8.79 -22.64
N GLU A 37 -11.26 8.78 -23.86
CA GLU A 37 -12.18 7.74 -24.32
C GLU A 37 -11.55 6.36 -24.39
N THR A 38 -10.25 6.24 -24.65
CA THR A 38 -9.55 4.94 -24.68
C THR A 38 -9.55 4.36 -23.28
N ILE A 39 -9.22 5.16 -22.27
CA ILE A 39 -9.20 4.74 -20.88
C ILE A 39 -10.63 4.39 -20.42
N TYR A 40 -11.62 5.24 -20.72
CA TYR A 40 -13.02 4.96 -20.37
C TYR A 40 -13.50 3.61 -20.94
N ASN A 41 -13.15 3.30 -22.18
CA ASN A 41 -13.66 2.12 -22.87
C ASN A 41 -12.87 0.83 -22.62
N HIS A 42 -11.58 0.92 -22.31
CA HIS A 42 -10.68 -0.25 -22.28
C HIS A 42 -10.06 -0.53 -20.91
N ALA A 43 -10.05 0.42 -19.97
CA ALA A 43 -9.54 0.16 -18.63
C ALA A 43 -10.38 -0.92 -17.96
N ASN A 44 -9.72 -1.91 -17.37
CA ASN A 44 -10.35 -2.99 -16.60
C ASN A 44 -9.90 -2.98 -15.13
N MET A 45 -10.43 -3.90 -14.32
CA MET A 45 -10.13 -3.99 -12.89
C MET A 45 -8.64 -4.21 -12.59
N VAL A 46 -7.91 -4.95 -13.43
CA VAL A 46 -6.44 -5.10 -13.29
C VAL A 46 -5.75 -3.77 -13.52
N ASP A 47 -6.15 -3.03 -14.55
CA ASP A 47 -5.55 -1.74 -14.85
C ASP A 47 -5.80 -0.72 -13.74
N LEU A 48 -7.01 -0.73 -13.17
CA LEU A 48 -7.38 0.10 -12.02
C LEU A 48 -6.53 -0.22 -10.78
N LEU A 49 -6.40 -1.51 -10.42
CA LEU A 49 -5.70 -1.94 -9.20
C LEU A 49 -4.18 -1.91 -9.30
N ARG A 50 -3.63 -1.87 -10.52
CA ARG A 50 -2.18 -1.81 -10.77
C ARG A 50 -1.69 -0.45 -11.27
N HIS A 51 -2.53 0.59 -11.26
CA HIS A 51 -2.18 1.94 -11.71
C HIS A 51 -1.79 2.03 -13.21
N ARG A 52 -2.44 1.24 -14.08
CA ARG A 52 -2.17 1.24 -15.55
C ARG A 52 -3.09 2.14 -16.36
N THR A 53 -3.97 2.87 -15.70
CA THR A 53 -4.85 3.82 -16.39
C THR A 53 -4.10 5.09 -16.80
N CYS A 54 -2.88 5.33 -16.31
CA CYS A 54 -2.10 6.55 -16.60
C CYS A 54 -2.82 7.87 -16.26
N LEU A 55 -3.87 7.80 -15.45
CA LEU A 55 -4.69 8.94 -15.05
C LEU A 55 -4.04 9.77 -13.92
N GLU A 56 -2.88 9.34 -13.43
CA GLU A 56 -2.07 10.06 -12.45
C GLU A 56 -1.11 11.00 -13.20
N ARG A 57 -1.44 12.30 -13.30
CA ARG A 57 -0.54 13.28 -13.96
C ARG A 57 0.67 13.64 -13.09
N ALA A 58 1.83 13.66 -13.76
CA ALA A 58 3.17 14.17 -13.41
C ALA A 58 4.09 13.32 -12.49
N ASP A 59 5.14 12.76 -13.15
CA ASP A 59 6.33 12.01 -12.71
C ASP A 59 6.19 10.53 -12.25
N PRO A 60 6.80 9.54 -12.94
CA PRO A 60 6.20 8.21 -13.08
C PRO A 60 6.42 7.22 -11.93
N PHE A 61 7.06 7.62 -10.82
CA PHE A 61 7.43 6.64 -9.78
C PHE A 61 7.76 7.20 -8.39
N ARG A 62 7.77 8.52 -8.17
CA ARG A 62 8.54 9.14 -7.07
C ARG A 62 7.75 9.75 -5.92
N ALA A 63 6.43 9.70 -5.91
CA ALA A 63 5.67 9.97 -4.70
C ALA A 63 4.52 8.98 -4.71
N GLN A 64 4.36 8.21 -3.64
CA GLN A 64 3.14 7.46 -3.36
C GLN A 64 1.96 8.20 -3.95
N SER A 65 1.20 7.55 -4.84
CA SER A 65 -0.13 7.94 -5.31
C SER A 65 -0.46 9.38 -4.94
N ASN A 66 -0.39 10.33 -5.88
CA ASN A 66 -0.74 11.73 -5.64
C ASN A 66 -2.18 11.95 -5.11
N ASN A 67 -2.89 10.90 -4.63
CA ASN A 67 -4.23 10.87 -4.09
C ASN A 67 -5.25 11.57 -5.00
N ASN A 68 -4.88 11.79 -6.26
CA ASN A 68 -5.77 12.24 -7.30
C ASN A 68 -6.54 11.02 -7.78
N ILE A 69 -7.70 10.83 -7.17
CA ILE A 69 -8.72 9.93 -7.69
C ILE A 69 -9.61 10.77 -8.61
N LEU A 70 -9.87 10.22 -9.80
CA LEU A 70 -10.54 10.86 -10.94
C LEU A 70 -12.06 10.79 -10.87
N LEU A 71 -12.58 10.63 -9.67
CA LEU A 71 -14.00 10.57 -9.41
C LEU A 71 -14.29 11.70 -8.45
N GLU A 72 -15.28 12.53 -8.75
CA GLU A 72 -15.68 13.55 -7.81
C GLU A 72 -16.11 12.91 -6.48
N ARG A 73 -16.02 13.70 -5.41
CA ARG A 73 -16.22 13.35 -3.99
C ARG A 73 -17.36 12.36 -3.70
N ASP A 74 -18.42 12.35 -4.51
CA ASP A 74 -19.64 11.57 -4.29
C ASP A 74 -19.71 10.25 -5.11
N GLN A 75 -18.67 9.89 -5.88
CA GLN A 75 -18.79 8.91 -6.97
C GLN A 75 -17.98 7.61 -6.76
N GLY A 76 -16.77 7.64 -6.21
CA GLY A 76 -15.94 6.42 -6.07
C GLY A 76 -16.40 5.38 -5.04
N ILE A 77 -17.36 5.73 -4.19
CA ILE A 77 -17.90 4.84 -3.15
C ILE A 77 -19.18 4.14 -3.58
N ARG A 78 -19.85 4.70 -4.57
CA ARG A 78 -20.99 4.05 -5.20
C ARG A 78 -20.58 2.74 -5.86
N THR A 79 -19.37 2.63 -6.40
CA THR A 79 -18.87 1.42 -7.06
C THR A 79 -18.90 0.15 -6.20
N ILE A 80 -18.27 0.16 -5.01
CA ILE A 80 -18.22 -1.05 -4.18
C ILE A 80 -19.59 -1.30 -3.52
N ASN A 81 -20.30 -0.21 -3.19
CA ASN A 81 -21.66 -0.28 -2.65
C ASN A 81 -22.72 -0.69 -3.70
N GLN A 82 -22.47 -0.49 -5.00
CA GLN A 82 -23.37 -0.88 -6.09
C GLN A 82 -23.20 -2.36 -6.47
N LEU A 83 -22.06 -2.98 -6.11
CA LEU A 83 -21.85 -4.40 -6.35
C LEU A 83 -22.68 -5.30 -5.42
N ARG A 84 -23.26 -4.82 -4.30
CA ARG A 84 -24.14 -5.58 -3.37
C ARG A 84 -25.02 -4.73 -2.42
N ALA A 85 -26.00 -5.38 -1.80
CA ALA A 85 -26.68 -4.91 -0.60
C ALA A 85 -25.70 -4.81 0.60
N GLY A 86 -25.13 -3.62 0.84
CA GLY A 86 -24.27 -3.30 1.99
C GLY A 86 -23.13 -2.34 1.63
N SER A 87 -22.45 -1.77 2.63
CA SER A 87 -21.33 -0.85 2.40
C SER A 87 -19.99 -1.56 2.15
N TYR A 88 -19.00 -0.85 1.60
CA TYR A 88 -17.61 -1.33 1.54
C TYR A 88 -17.08 -1.73 2.93
N SER A 89 -17.41 -0.97 3.97
CA SER A 89 -17.02 -1.27 5.35
C SER A 89 -17.67 -2.59 5.81
N ASP A 90 -18.96 -2.78 5.56
CA ASP A 90 -19.66 -4.04 5.86
C ASP A 90 -19.06 -5.22 5.12
N PHE A 91 -18.65 -5.01 3.86
CA PHE A 91 -18.01 -6.05 3.07
C PHE A 91 -16.69 -6.47 3.71
N LEU A 92 -15.80 -5.52 4.01
CA LEU A 92 -14.53 -5.82 4.69
C LEU A 92 -14.76 -6.53 6.02
N ALA A 93 -15.68 -6.01 6.84
CA ALA A 93 -16.00 -6.57 8.14
C ALA A 93 -16.49 -8.02 8.03
N ASN A 94 -17.46 -8.30 7.14
CA ASN A 94 -18.13 -9.60 7.07
C ASN A 94 -17.39 -10.63 6.22
N LYS A 95 -16.69 -10.21 5.16
CA LYS A 95 -16.04 -11.12 4.20
C LYS A 95 -14.55 -11.29 4.45
N ILE A 96 -13.90 -10.37 5.16
CA ILE A 96 -12.45 -10.42 5.42
C ILE A 96 -12.17 -10.45 6.92
N PHE A 97 -12.51 -9.40 7.67
CA PHE A 97 -12.05 -9.26 9.06
C PHE A 97 -12.63 -10.31 10.01
N LYS A 98 -13.96 -10.51 10.03
CA LYS A 98 -14.60 -11.54 10.88
C LYS A 98 -14.09 -12.95 10.52
N PRO A 99 -14.05 -13.38 9.24
CA PRO A 99 -13.48 -14.69 8.88
C PRO A 99 -11.99 -14.86 9.20
N LEU A 100 -11.19 -13.80 9.13
CA LEU A 100 -9.79 -13.84 9.57
C LEU A 100 -9.67 -13.89 11.10
N GLY A 101 -10.75 -13.60 11.84
CA GLY A 101 -10.74 -13.52 13.30
C GLY A 101 -10.03 -12.26 13.80
N THR A 102 -10.06 -11.16 13.05
CA THR A 102 -9.51 -9.85 13.44
C THR A 102 -10.62 -9.00 14.04
N GLY A 103 -10.51 -8.67 15.33
CA GLY A 103 -11.55 -7.97 16.09
C GLY A 103 -11.31 -6.47 16.29
N ARG A 104 -10.16 -5.95 15.84
CA ARG A 104 -9.74 -4.55 16.00
C ARG A 104 -9.27 -3.95 14.66
N SER A 105 -9.94 -4.35 13.59
CA SER A 105 -9.73 -3.83 12.24
C SER A 105 -11.01 -3.21 11.73
N PHE A 106 -10.93 -1.95 11.34
CA PHE A 106 -12.06 -1.07 11.12
C PHE A 106 -11.93 -0.35 9.78
N ASN A 107 -13.05 0.01 9.18
CA ASN A 107 -13.10 0.84 7.98
C ASN A 107 -14.10 2.00 8.15
N ASP A 108 -14.00 2.63 9.32
CA ASP A 108 -14.84 3.73 9.79
C ASP A 108 -13.98 4.68 10.63
N SER A 109 -14.38 5.95 10.71
CA SER A 109 -13.55 7.00 11.33
C SER A 109 -13.49 6.93 12.87
N ASP A 110 -14.50 6.34 13.50
CA ASP A 110 -14.66 6.25 14.95
C ASP A 110 -14.06 4.97 15.55
N CYS A 111 -13.58 4.03 14.72
CA CYS A 111 -13.11 2.71 15.14
C CYS A 111 -14.13 2.01 16.05
N HIS A 112 -15.42 2.20 15.76
CA HIS A 112 -16.55 1.77 16.58
C HIS A 112 -16.41 2.11 18.08
N GLY A 113 -15.82 3.27 18.40
CA GLY A 113 -15.62 3.71 19.79
C GLY A 113 -14.53 2.95 20.54
N ALA A 114 -13.58 2.32 19.84
CA ALA A 114 -12.47 1.62 20.47
C ALA A 114 -11.67 2.53 21.44
N ASP A 115 -11.34 1.97 22.60
CA ASP A 115 -10.63 2.62 23.70
C ASP A 115 -9.12 2.78 23.49
N ASN A 116 -8.54 1.98 22.60
CA ASN A 116 -7.12 1.95 22.28
C ASN A 116 -6.93 2.26 20.79
N VAL A 117 -7.06 3.55 20.48
CA VAL A 117 -6.80 4.18 19.18
C VAL A 117 -5.66 5.18 19.37
N ALA A 118 -4.58 5.04 18.61
CA ALA A 118 -3.41 5.90 18.72
C ALA A 118 -3.73 7.36 18.35
N LYS A 119 -3.11 8.30 19.07
CA LYS A 119 -3.10 9.72 18.69
C LYS A 119 -2.23 9.92 17.44
N SER A 120 -2.55 10.90 16.61
CA SER A 120 -1.82 11.21 15.38
C SER A 120 -0.84 12.35 15.61
N TYR A 121 0.40 12.22 15.12
CA TYR A 121 1.44 13.24 15.27
C TYR A 121 2.15 13.56 13.94
N MET A 122 2.34 14.84 13.65
CA MET A 122 3.38 15.28 12.71
C MET A 122 4.65 15.59 13.49
N VAL A 123 5.78 15.73 12.82
CA VAL A 123 7.06 16.04 13.46
C VAL A 123 7.62 17.32 12.85
N TYR A 124 8.04 18.25 13.71
CA TYR A 124 8.74 19.47 13.30
C TYR A 124 10.20 19.17 12.92
N ASP A 125 10.88 20.15 12.32
CA ASP A 125 12.29 20.00 11.87
C ASP A 125 13.27 19.77 13.04
N ASP A 126 12.89 20.15 14.26
CA ASP A 126 13.63 19.90 15.51
C ASP A 126 13.29 18.54 16.15
N ALA A 127 12.58 17.67 15.43
CA ALA A 127 12.08 16.38 15.88
C ALA A 127 11.00 16.42 16.98
N CYS A 128 10.47 17.59 17.34
CA CYS A 128 9.37 17.68 18.29
C CYS A 128 8.05 17.17 17.69
N PRO A 129 7.32 16.27 18.38
CA PRO A 129 6.03 15.79 17.90
C PRO A 129 4.93 16.85 18.10
N CYS A 130 4.18 17.12 17.04
CA CYS A 130 3.01 17.98 17.03
C CYS A 130 1.73 17.14 16.91
N PRO A 131 0.83 17.14 17.91
CA PRO A 131 -0.43 16.41 17.82
C PRO A 131 -1.30 17.03 16.72
N VAL A 132 -1.80 16.19 15.81
CA VAL A 132 -2.73 16.60 14.74
C VAL A 132 -4.04 15.81 14.82
N PRO A 133 -5.14 16.34 14.26
CA PRO A 133 -6.38 15.57 14.16
C PRO A 133 -6.18 14.28 13.39
N ARG A 134 -6.82 13.19 13.83
CA ARG A 134 -6.83 11.94 13.05
C ARG A 134 -7.51 12.20 11.69
N PRO A 135 -6.96 11.62 10.60
CA PRO A 135 -7.63 11.66 9.30
C PRO A 135 -9.04 11.07 9.43
N ARG A 136 -10.06 11.83 9.01
CA ARG A 136 -11.42 11.31 8.94
C ARG A 136 -11.57 10.50 7.66
N MET A 137 -11.37 9.19 7.78
CA MET A 137 -11.71 8.20 6.75
C MET A 137 -13.10 7.66 7.07
N ALA A 138 -14.12 8.40 6.66
CA ALA A 138 -15.50 7.98 6.83
C ALA A 138 -15.95 7.12 5.65
N GLU A 139 -16.98 6.31 5.87
CA GLU A 139 -17.82 5.81 4.80
C GLU A 139 -18.29 7.01 3.95
N GLY A 140 -18.12 6.95 2.63
CA GLY A 140 -18.36 8.13 1.78
C GLY A 140 -17.13 9.01 1.48
N ALA A 141 -15.96 8.77 2.08
CA ALA A 141 -14.70 9.38 1.65
C ALA A 141 -14.01 8.63 0.48
N LEU A 142 -13.68 9.34 -0.60
CA LEU A 142 -13.09 8.78 -1.83
C LEU A 142 -11.79 7.98 -1.59
N MET A 143 -11.00 8.40 -0.59
CA MET A 143 -9.76 7.76 -0.17
C MET A 143 -9.96 6.49 0.66
N ASN A 144 -11.19 6.14 1.03
CA ASN A 144 -11.47 5.06 1.97
C ASN A 144 -10.95 3.68 1.48
N PRO A 145 -11.16 3.26 0.21
CA PRO A 145 -10.56 2.03 -0.32
C PRO A 145 -9.03 2.11 -0.55
N ALA A 146 -8.44 3.31 -0.52
CA ALA A 146 -7.00 3.51 -0.72
C ALA A 146 -6.21 3.59 0.60
N GLY A 147 -6.83 4.06 1.69
CA GLY A 147 -6.15 4.38 2.95
C GLY A 147 -7.01 4.33 4.21
N GLY A 148 -8.26 3.88 4.15
CA GLY A 148 -9.21 4.03 5.26
C GLY A 148 -9.28 2.90 6.28
N ILE A 149 -8.47 1.85 6.16
CA ILE A 149 -8.43 0.78 7.16
C ILE A 149 -7.57 1.22 8.35
N GLN A 150 -8.14 1.11 9.55
CA GLN A 150 -7.44 1.25 10.82
C GLN A 150 -7.35 -0.13 11.47
N SER A 151 -6.20 -0.48 12.02
CA SER A 151 -5.96 -1.81 12.56
C SER A 151 -4.93 -1.79 13.69
N SER A 152 -4.62 -2.97 14.23
CA SER A 152 -3.59 -3.19 15.23
C SER A 152 -2.49 -4.10 14.69
N VAL A 153 -1.31 -4.08 15.32
CA VAL A 153 -0.19 -4.98 14.98
C VAL A 153 -0.65 -6.45 15.01
N ASN A 154 -1.40 -6.85 16.04
CA ASN A 154 -1.85 -8.24 16.20
C ASN A 154 -2.79 -8.68 15.07
N ASP A 155 -3.76 -7.83 14.72
CA ASP A 155 -4.72 -8.14 13.65
C ASP A 155 -4.04 -8.20 12.27
N LEU A 156 -3.15 -7.25 11.98
CA LEU A 156 -2.41 -7.24 10.72
C LEU A 156 -1.44 -8.42 10.62
N LEU A 157 -0.68 -8.73 11.67
CA LEU A 157 0.18 -9.93 11.68
C LEU A 157 -0.63 -11.20 11.48
N ARG A 158 -1.79 -11.33 12.12
CA ARG A 158 -2.70 -12.46 11.89
C ARG A 158 -3.17 -12.53 10.43
N SER A 159 -3.62 -11.39 9.88
CA SER A 159 -4.08 -11.29 8.50
C SER A 159 -2.99 -11.68 7.50
N TYR A 160 -1.78 -11.13 7.67
CA TYR A 160 -0.66 -11.38 6.77
C TYR A 160 -0.04 -12.78 6.93
N THR A 161 -0.10 -13.37 8.13
CA THR A 161 0.26 -14.79 8.34
C THR A 161 -0.72 -15.70 7.58
N ILE A 162 -2.02 -15.41 7.61
CA ILE A 162 -3.00 -16.17 6.83
C ILE A 162 -2.80 -15.93 5.33
N LEU A 163 -2.49 -14.69 4.92
CA LEU A 163 -2.20 -14.35 3.53
C LEU A 163 -1.02 -15.15 2.99
N VAL A 164 0.12 -15.17 3.69
CA VAL A 164 1.33 -15.86 3.20
C VAL A 164 1.11 -17.37 3.08
N LYS A 165 0.44 -17.98 4.07
CA LYS A 165 0.10 -19.41 4.04
C LYS A 165 -0.90 -19.75 2.92
N SER A 166 -1.91 -18.91 2.73
CA SER A 166 -2.90 -19.09 1.67
C SER A 166 -2.29 -18.87 0.28
N LEU A 167 -1.33 -17.95 0.17
CA LEU A 167 -0.60 -17.73 -1.08
C LEU A 167 0.24 -18.96 -1.46
N ASN A 168 0.97 -19.51 -0.49
CA ASN A 168 1.76 -20.72 -0.69
C ASN A 168 0.87 -21.93 -1.04
N ASP A 169 -0.24 -22.14 -0.33
CA ASP A 169 -1.20 -23.21 -0.65
C ASP A 169 -1.81 -23.05 -2.05
N GLN A 170 -2.20 -21.84 -2.46
CA GLN A 170 -2.72 -21.59 -3.82
C GLN A 170 -1.65 -21.82 -4.89
N GLN A 171 -0.39 -21.47 -4.61
CA GLN A 171 0.74 -21.76 -5.49
C GLN A 171 0.96 -23.27 -5.65
N ASP A 172 0.97 -24.01 -4.54
CA ASP A 172 1.27 -25.45 -4.53
C ASP A 172 0.13 -26.28 -5.15
N THR A 173 -1.12 -25.88 -4.90
CA THR A 173 -2.29 -26.62 -5.39
C THR A 173 -2.75 -26.17 -6.78
N GLY A 174 -2.32 -25.00 -7.24
CA GLY A 174 -2.82 -24.35 -8.46
C GLY A 174 -4.28 -23.87 -8.37
N LYS A 175 -4.89 -23.92 -7.18
CA LYS A 175 -6.27 -23.47 -6.95
C LYS A 175 -6.30 -21.99 -6.57
N THR A 176 -7.45 -21.35 -6.75
CA THR A 176 -7.69 -19.96 -6.35
C THR A 176 -8.21 -19.81 -4.92
N ILE A 177 -8.36 -20.93 -4.21
CA ILE A 177 -8.94 -21.01 -2.86
C ILE A 177 -8.08 -21.89 -1.95
N THR A 178 -7.92 -21.46 -0.71
CA THR A 178 -7.31 -22.25 0.36
C THR A 178 -8.38 -22.66 1.38
N PRO A 179 -8.45 -23.94 1.80
CA PRO A 179 -9.39 -24.38 2.83
C PRO A 179 -9.25 -23.57 4.13
N GLY A 180 -10.37 -23.10 4.68
CA GLY A 180 -10.39 -22.31 5.91
C GLY A 180 -9.91 -20.85 5.77
N SER A 181 -9.42 -20.44 4.60
CA SER A 181 -9.04 -19.05 4.34
C SER A 181 -10.15 -18.28 3.63
N PRO A 182 -10.49 -17.05 4.08
CA PRO A 182 -11.40 -16.18 3.34
C PRO A 182 -10.75 -15.59 2.09
N LEU A 183 -9.42 -15.67 1.97
CA LEU A 183 -8.66 -15.03 0.90
C LEU A 183 -8.69 -15.88 -0.37
N LYS A 184 -9.02 -15.24 -1.49
CA LYS A 184 -9.22 -15.88 -2.80
C LYS A 184 -8.35 -15.17 -3.85
N GLN A 185 -8.01 -15.88 -4.93
CA GLN A 185 -7.36 -15.31 -6.11
C GLN A 185 -5.99 -14.65 -5.78
N LEU A 186 -5.24 -15.19 -4.81
CA LEU A 186 -4.00 -14.57 -4.33
C LEU A 186 -2.89 -14.59 -5.38
N LEU A 187 -2.86 -15.58 -6.27
CA LEU A 187 -1.89 -15.63 -7.37
C LEU A 187 -2.07 -14.46 -8.36
N PRO A 188 -3.26 -14.20 -8.95
CA PRO A 188 -3.48 -12.98 -9.72
C PRO A 188 -3.21 -11.68 -8.95
N ILE A 189 -3.68 -11.58 -7.70
CA ILE A 189 -3.51 -10.39 -6.84
C ILE A 189 -2.04 -10.05 -6.62
N THR A 190 -1.24 -11.06 -6.32
CA THR A 190 0.17 -10.87 -6.03
C THR A 190 1.03 -10.96 -7.28
N SER A 191 0.56 -11.43 -8.43
CA SER A 191 1.34 -11.41 -9.67
C SER A 191 1.55 -9.97 -10.19
N THR A 192 2.69 -9.72 -10.83
CA THR A 192 2.94 -8.45 -11.52
C THR A 192 3.06 -8.65 -13.03
N SER A 193 2.65 -7.63 -13.77
CA SER A 193 2.93 -7.46 -15.20
C SER A 193 3.50 -6.08 -15.49
N ILE A 194 3.92 -5.35 -14.45
CA ILE A 194 4.41 -3.98 -14.53
C ILE A 194 5.81 -3.95 -13.98
N ARG A 195 6.73 -3.45 -14.80
CA ARG A 195 8.08 -3.17 -14.37
C ARG A 195 8.10 -1.77 -13.75
N ALA A 196 8.38 -1.72 -12.46
CA ALA A 196 8.48 -0.50 -11.67
C ALA A 196 9.81 0.22 -11.93
N VAL A 197 10.90 -0.55 -11.99
CA VAL A 197 12.27 -0.04 -12.16
C VAL A 197 13.01 -0.87 -13.20
N LEU A 198 13.89 -0.22 -13.98
CA LEU A 198 14.83 -0.91 -14.85
C LEU A 198 15.83 -1.72 -14.02
N SER A 199 15.53 -3.01 -13.84
CA SER A 199 16.37 -3.99 -13.13
C SER A 199 16.33 -5.35 -13.82
N LEU A 200 17.44 -6.11 -13.80
CA LEU A 200 17.48 -7.50 -14.29
C LEU A 200 16.70 -8.45 -13.37
N ARG A 201 16.61 -8.11 -12.07
CA ARG A 201 15.76 -8.80 -11.09
C ARG A 201 14.38 -8.15 -11.08
N GLU A 202 13.35 -8.95 -10.79
CA GLU A 202 11.98 -8.47 -10.70
C GLU A 202 11.87 -7.25 -9.78
N GLN A 203 11.32 -6.17 -10.32
CA GLN A 203 10.93 -4.97 -9.60
C GLN A 203 9.63 -4.50 -10.22
N GLY A 204 8.53 -4.63 -9.48
CA GLY A 204 7.20 -4.47 -10.03
C GLY A 204 6.15 -4.05 -9.02
N TYR A 205 4.96 -3.81 -9.54
CA TYR A 205 3.77 -3.56 -8.73
C TYR A 205 2.66 -4.51 -9.16
N ALA A 206 2.02 -5.12 -8.18
CA ALA A 206 0.89 -6.01 -8.29
C ALA A 206 -0.38 -5.31 -7.73
N MET A 207 -1.47 -6.02 -7.50
CA MET A 207 -2.72 -5.39 -7.05
C MET A 207 -2.63 -5.02 -5.57
N GLY A 208 -2.19 -3.80 -5.30
CA GLY A 208 -1.99 -3.28 -3.95
C GLY A 208 -0.73 -3.79 -3.24
N TRP A 209 0.28 -4.27 -3.99
CA TRP A 209 1.54 -4.79 -3.47
C TRP A 209 2.72 -4.43 -4.37
N ALA A 210 3.76 -3.82 -3.82
CA ALA A 210 5.04 -3.74 -4.49
C ALA A 210 5.78 -5.08 -4.41
N ARG A 211 6.62 -5.36 -5.40
CA ARG A 211 7.33 -6.62 -5.60
C ARG A 211 8.79 -6.38 -5.91
N ALA A 212 9.65 -7.06 -5.17
CA ALA A 212 11.08 -7.04 -5.39
C ALA A 212 11.66 -8.44 -5.26
N GLN A 213 12.35 -8.91 -6.30
CA GLN A 213 13.23 -10.05 -6.17
C GLN A 213 14.54 -9.58 -5.54
N LEU A 214 14.83 -10.06 -4.34
CA LEU A 214 16.06 -9.75 -3.63
C LEU A 214 17.24 -10.57 -4.21
N PRO A 215 18.46 -10.01 -4.27
CA PRO A 215 18.82 -8.64 -3.87
C PRO A 215 18.16 -7.54 -4.72
N GLY A 216 17.55 -6.57 -4.06
CA GLY A 216 16.72 -5.55 -4.72
C GLY A 216 16.42 -4.36 -3.83
N ARG A 217 15.78 -3.34 -4.40
CA ARG A 217 15.27 -2.18 -3.66
C ARG A 217 13.92 -2.54 -3.03
N LEU A 218 13.67 -1.97 -1.86
CA LEU A 218 12.45 -2.21 -1.07
C LEU A 218 11.72 -0.90 -0.72
N CYS A 219 12.15 0.24 -1.26
CA CYS A 219 11.59 1.55 -0.95
C CYS A 219 10.59 2.06 -2.01
N ASP A 220 10.20 1.29 -3.04
CA ASP A 220 9.51 1.89 -4.21
C ASP A 220 8.11 2.44 -3.91
N THR A 221 7.53 2.08 -2.76
CA THR A 221 6.30 2.69 -2.26
C THR A 221 6.53 3.58 -1.04
N SER A 222 7.77 3.73 -0.58
CA SER A 222 8.15 4.53 0.60
C SER A 222 8.35 6.01 0.24
N ARG A 223 8.13 6.90 1.21
CA ARG A 223 8.54 8.31 1.08
C ARG A 223 10.06 8.46 0.90
N ASN A 224 10.86 7.53 1.43
CA ASN A 224 12.32 7.56 1.28
C ASN A 224 12.75 7.56 -0.19
N GLN A 225 11.97 6.94 -1.07
CA GLN A 225 12.26 6.88 -2.50
C GLN A 225 12.03 8.20 -3.24
N ALA A 226 11.16 9.05 -2.72
CA ALA A 226 10.98 10.42 -3.20
C ALA A 226 12.19 11.31 -2.87
N ILE A 227 12.83 11.04 -1.74
CA ILE A 227 13.82 11.93 -1.12
C ILE A 227 15.25 11.50 -1.48
N MET A 228 15.54 10.21 -1.51
CA MET A 228 16.90 9.72 -1.72
C MET A 228 17.35 9.76 -3.17
N PRO A 229 18.59 10.21 -3.46
CA PRO A 229 19.17 10.13 -4.79
C PRO A 229 19.49 8.68 -5.20
N ARG A 230 19.80 7.81 -4.23
CA ARG A 230 20.12 6.39 -4.45
C ARG A 230 19.56 5.52 -3.34
N ILE A 231 18.75 4.54 -3.72
CA ILE A 231 18.14 3.58 -2.80
C ILE A 231 19.08 2.39 -2.56
N PRO A 232 19.27 1.96 -1.30
CA PRO A 232 20.08 0.80 -0.99
C PRO A 232 19.48 -0.49 -1.57
N VAL A 233 20.36 -1.43 -1.91
CA VAL A 233 19.98 -2.78 -2.33
C VAL A 233 20.05 -3.70 -1.10
N ILE A 234 18.95 -4.37 -0.79
CA ILE A 234 18.79 -5.28 0.34
C ILE A 234 18.79 -6.73 -0.18
N GLY A 235 19.34 -7.67 0.58
CA GLY A 235 19.30 -9.11 0.30
C GLY A 235 20.66 -9.75 -0.02
N ASN A 236 20.78 -11.03 0.34
CA ASN A 236 21.90 -11.89 -0.03
C ASN A 236 21.78 -12.43 -1.49
N PRO A 237 22.77 -12.19 -2.37
CA PRO A 237 22.79 -12.74 -3.73
C PRO A 237 22.73 -14.27 -3.83
N GLU A 238 23.25 -14.98 -2.82
CA GLU A 238 23.28 -16.44 -2.75
C GLU A 238 21.93 -17.04 -2.31
N HIS A 239 21.08 -16.22 -1.68
CA HIS A 239 19.76 -16.62 -1.20
C HIS A 239 18.66 -15.67 -1.71
N PRO A 240 18.46 -15.62 -3.04
CA PRO A 240 17.48 -14.73 -3.65
C PRO A 240 16.06 -15.10 -3.20
N ARG A 241 15.26 -14.10 -2.87
CA ARG A 241 13.86 -14.28 -2.45
C ARG A 241 12.96 -13.16 -2.92
N LEU A 242 11.71 -13.47 -3.24
CA LEU A 242 10.70 -12.48 -3.53
C LEU A 242 10.22 -11.83 -2.24
N ALA A 243 10.12 -10.50 -2.25
CA ALA A 243 9.44 -9.71 -1.24
C ALA A 243 8.16 -9.11 -1.84
N LEU A 244 7.04 -9.25 -1.12
CA LEU A 244 5.84 -8.44 -1.29
C LEU A 244 5.84 -7.37 -0.21
N TYR A 245 5.69 -6.10 -0.58
CA TYR A 245 5.75 -5.02 0.40
C TYR A 245 4.83 -3.86 0.06
N HIS A 246 4.52 -3.05 1.08
CA HIS A 246 3.74 -1.84 0.88
C HIS A 246 3.93 -0.87 2.05
N HIS A 247 4.12 0.42 1.75
CA HIS A 247 4.15 1.49 2.75
C HIS A 247 2.82 2.22 2.82
N GLY A 248 2.43 2.70 3.99
CA GLY A 248 1.24 3.51 4.16
C GLY A 248 1.57 4.77 4.92
N MET A 249 1.42 5.92 4.29
CA MET A 249 1.57 7.21 4.92
C MET A 249 0.24 7.96 4.86
N PHE A 250 -0.18 8.49 6.01
CA PHE A 250 -1.32 9.40 6.14
C PHE A 250 -0.98 10.46 7.19
N ALA A 251 -1.73 11.56 7.27
CA ALA A 251 -1.46 12.60 8.26
C ALA A 251 -1.36 12.01 9.69
N GLY A 252 -0.13 12.08 10.22
CA GLY A 252 0.35 11.54 11.48
C GLY A 252 0.23 10.03 11.71
N PHE A 253 0.21 9.23 10.65
CA PHE A 253 0.47 7.78 10.72
C PHE A 253 1.39 7.33 9.59
N ASN A 254 2.31 6.43 9.92
CA ASN A 254 3.17 5.80 8.94
C ASN A 254 3.27 4.30 9.20
N SER A 255 3.46 3.51 8.15
CA SER A 255 3.43 2.06 8.24
C SER A 255 4.21 1.40 7.11
N ALA A 256 4.79 0.24 7.41
CA ALA A 256 5.48 -0.58 6.43
C ALA A 256 5.19 -2.06 6.71
N VAL A 257 4.92 -2.82 5.65
CA VAL A 257 4.79 -4.27 5.73
C VAL A 257 5.64 -4.93 4.64
N TYR A 258 6.28 -6.02 5.03
CA TYR A 258 7.12 -6.86 4.18
C TYR A 258 6.76 -8.32 4.40
N ILE A 259 6.50 -9.04 3.31
CA ILE A 259 6.11 -10.46 3.31
C ILE A 259 7.07 -11.22 2.42
N TYR A 260 7.57 -12.34 2.93
CA TYR A 260 8.49 -13.23 2.23
C TYR A 260 7.86 -14.63 2.14
N PRO A 261 7.22 -14.97 1.00
CA PRO A 261 6.47 -16.22 0.87
C PRO A 261 7.28 -17.48 1.15
N VAL A 262 8.52 -17.53 0.62
CA VAL A 262 9.42 -18.69 0.74
C VAL A 262 9.76 -19.02 2.19
N THR A 263 9.91 -18.02 3.05
CA THR A 263 10.26 -18.22 4.47
C THR A 263 9.06 -18.02 5.41
N GLU A 264 7.85 -17.87 4.85
CA GLU A 264 6.61 -17.54 5.58
C GLU A 264 6.77 -16.40 6.59
N THR A 265 7.58 -15.41 6.23
CA THR A 265 7.98 -14.33 7.16
C THR A 265 7.19 -13.07 6.88
N VAL A 266 6.75 -12.41 7.94
CA VAL A 266 6.12 -11.08 7.89
C VAL A 266 6.87 -10.13 8.82
N VAL A 267 7.29 -8.98 8.31
CA VAL A 267 7.80 -7.85 9.09
C VAL A 267 6.80 -6.71 8.96
N LEU A 268 6.30 -6.21 10.08
CA LEU A 268 5.29 -5.16 10.13
C LEU A 268 5.74 -4.08 11.12
N LEU A 269 5.68 -2.83 10.70
CA LEU A 269 5.91 -1.68 11.56
C LEU A 269 4.78 -0.66 11.41
N LEU A 270 4.25 -0.20 12.54
CA LEU A 270 3.25 0.87 12.61
C LEU A 270 3.80 2.01 13.47
N SER A 271 3.71 3.23 12.98
CA SER A 271 4.05 4.45 13.68
C SER A 271 2.86 5.41 13.68
N ASN A 272 2.66 6.10 14.79
CA ASN A 272 1.68 7.17 14.93
C ASN A 272 2.31 8.56 14.78
N SER A 273 3.42 8.63 14.05
CA SER A 273 4.06 9.87 13.65
C SER A 273 4.48 9.84 12.19
N VAL A 274 4.44 11.00 11.54
CA VAL A 274 5.06 11.23 10.22
C VAL A 274 6.16 12.25 10.37
N ALA A 275 7.39 11.81 10.12
CA ALA A 275 8.57 12.66 10.02
C ALA A 275 8.86 13.04 8.56
N ILE A 276 9.96 13.75 8.34
CA ILE A 276 10.44 14.12 7.00
C ILE A 276 10.76 12.88 6.16
N ASN A 277 11.41 11.88 6.77
CA ASN A 277 11.69 10.59 6.16
C ASN A 277 10.67 9.52 6.58
N ASP A 278 10.80 8.33 6.00
CA ASP A 278 10.02 7.15 6.37
C ASP A 278 10.84 6.26 7.32
N GLY A 279 10.75 6.56 8.61
CA GLY A 279 11.42 5.79 9.67
C GLY A 279 10.99 4.32 9.75
N PRO A 280 9.68 3.99 9.65
CA PRO A 280 9.22 2.61 9.60
C PRO A 280 9.87 1.75 8.53
N ASP A 281 10.13 2.32 7.36
CA ASP A 281 10.86 1.66 6.28
C ASP A 281 12.30 1.31 6.70
N TRP A 282 13.08 2.27 7.19
CA TRP A 282 14.47 2.03 7.62
C TRP A 282 14.61 1.03 8.76
N ILE A 283 13.72 1.11 9.75
CA ILE A 283 13.70 0.14 10.85
C ILE A 283 13.37 -1.26 10.32
N SER A 284 12.42 -1.36 9.37
CA SER A 284 12.08 -2.64 8.75
C SER A 284 13.25 -3.22 7.98
N HIS A 285 13.99 -2.41 7.23
CA HIS A 285 15.21 -2.86 6.53
C HIS A 285 16.25 -3.41 7.49
N LEU A 286 16.54 -2.72 8.59
CA LEU A 286 17.46 -3.21 9.62
C LEU A 286 17.02 -4.59 10.15
N ILE A 287 15.73 -4.75 10.46
CA ILE A 287 15.15 -6.03 10.91
C ILE A 287 15.33 -7.11 9.84
N ILE A 288 15.01 -6.81 8.58
CA ILE A 288 15.11 -7.75 7.44
C ILE A 288 16.56 -8.21 7.24
N GLN A 289 17.52 -7.29 7.22
CA GLN A 289 18.93 -7.62 7.04
C GLN A 289 19.48 -8.46 8.19
N THR A 290 19.00 -8.20 9.41
CA THR A 290 19.37 -8.99 10.59
C THR A 290 18.75 -10.39 10.50
N LEU A 291 17.46 -10.47 10.18
CA LEU A 291 16.70 -11.72 10.14
C LEU A 291 17.21 -12.70 9.09
N PHE A 292 17.62 -12.20 7.92
CA PHE A 292 18.11 -13.04 6.81
C PHE A 292 19.62 -13.12 6.71
N ASP A 293 20.32 -12.59 7.71
CA ASP A 293 21.76 -12.53 7.77
C ASP A 293 22.41 -12.06 6.45
N ASP A 294 21.92 -10.92 5.95
CA ASP A 294 22.45 -10.34 4.72
C ASP A 294 23.97 -10.06 4.87
N PRO A 295 24.81 -10.43 3.89
CA PRO A 295 26.26 -10.22 3.97
C PRO A 295 26.65 -8.74 3.84
N PHE A 296 25.77 -7.92 3.25
CA PHE A 296 25.99 -6.48 3.08
C PHE A 296 25.01 -5.70 3.98
N LYS A 297 25.43 -5.34 5.19
CA LYS A 297 24.63 -4.50 6.08
C LYS A 297 24.79 -3.03 5.70
N HIS A 298 23.69 -2.28 5.67
CA HIS A 298 23.72 -0.83 5.52
C HIS A 298 23.71 -0.15 6.90
N ASP A 299 24.32 1.03 6.97
CA ASP A 299 24.16 1.90 8.14
C ASP A 299 22.81 2.62 8.05
N HIS A 300 21.78 2.01 8.63
CA HIS A 300 20.41 2.56 8.59
C HIS A 300 20.27 3.85 9.41
N VAL A 301 21.17 4.12 10.36
CA VAL A 301 21.18 5.39 11.10
C VAL A 301 21.69 6.50 10.19
N ALA A 302 22.79 6.25 9.47
CA ALA A 302 23.30 7.19 8.47
C ALA A 302 22.28 7.43 7.34
N LEU A 303 21.62 6.38 6.83
CA LEU A 303 20.57 6.53 5.82
C LEU A 303 19.39 7.38 6.32
N ALA A 304 18.98 7.20 7.59
CA ALA A 304 17.94 8.03 8.21
C ALA A 304 18.37 9.50 8.33
N GLN A 305 19.64 9.76 8.65
CA GLN A 305 20.20 11.13 8.70
C GLN A 305 20.28 11.75 7.30
N ASP A 306 20.79 11.02 6.32
CA ASP A 306 20.90 11.47 4.93
C ASP A 306 19.52 11.83 4.37
N THR A 307 18.52 10.95 4.57
CA THR A 307 17.14 11.23 4.13
C THR A 307 16.52 12.45 4.79
N LEU A 308 16.84 12.70 6.06
CA LEU A 308 16.41 13.92 6.73
C LEU A 308 17.04 15.16 6.08
N SER A 309 18.37 15.15 5.88
CA SER A 309 19.08 16.27 5.25
C SER A 309 18.60 16.56 3.83
N PHE A 310 18.40 15.53 3.01
CA PHE A 310 17.84 15.70 1.65
C PHE A 310 16.40 16.22 1.69
N GLY A 311 15.57 15.72 2.61
CA GLY A 311 14.20 16.17 2.77
C GLY A 311 14.12 17.65 3.16
N LEU A 312 14.94 18.10 4.10
CA LEU A 312 15.03 19.51 4.50
C LEU A 312 15.50 20.41 3.35
N SER A 313 16.53 20.00 2.61
CA SER A 313 17.04 20.78 1.46
C SER A 313 15.99 20.95 0.35
N SER A 314 15.02 20.04 0.27
CA SER A 314 13.93 20.15 -0.69
C SER A 314 12.98 21.29 -0.36
N TYR A 315 12.81 21.66 0.91
CA TYR A 315 12.00 22.81 1.30
C TYR A 315 12.62 24.12 0.85
N GLU A 316 13.94 24.29 1.02
CA GLU A 316 14.66 25.46 0.51
C GLU A 316 14.53 25.57 -1.01
N ARG A 317 14.65 24.44 -1.72
CA ARG A 317 14.48 24.40 -3.18
C ARG A 317 13.07 24.84 -3.60
N ILE A 318 12.03 24.27 -2.99
CA ILE A 318 10.62 24.61 -3.30
C ILE A 318 10.34 26.07 -2.97
N GLU A 319 10.86 26.58 -1.85
CA GLU A 319 10.70 27.99 -1.47
C GLU A 319 11.35 28.91 -2.52
N ASN A 320 12.54 28.57 -3.01
CA ASN A 320 13.23 29.33 -4.04
C ASN A 320 12.50 29.26 -5.40
N GLU A 321 12.02 28.08 -5.80
CA GLU A 321 11.19 27.89 -7.00
C GLU A 321 9.92 28.75 -6.92
N PHE A 322 9.20 28.70 -5.80
CA PHE A 322 7.99 29.50 -5.59
C PHE A 322 8.27 31.01 -5.61
N LYS A 323 9.36 31.46 -4.97
CA LYS A 323 9.78 32.87 -5.03
C LYS A 323 10.13 33.32 -6.45
N ALA A 324 10.73 32.45 -7.25
CA ALA A 324 11.06 32.74 -8.64
C ALA A 324 9.79 32.81 -9.53
N GLU A 325 8.80 31.96 -9.29
CA GLU A 325 7.50 32.03 -9.99
C GLU A 325 6.74 33.32 -9.66
N LEU A 326 6.78 33.80 -8.41
CA LEU A 326 6.13 35.06 -8.02
C LEU A 326 6.77 36.32 -8.65
N GLN A 327 7.99 36.21 -9.18
CA GLN A 327 8.70 37.32 -9.83
C GLN A 327 8.46 37.40 -11.34
N ASN A 328 7.87 36.37 -11.94
CA ASN A 328 7.55 36.28 -13.38
C ASN A 328 6.06 36.51 -13.64
#